data_AF-A0A9W2ZB20-F1
#
_entry.id   AF-A0A9W2ZB20-F1
#
_cell.length_a   1.000
_cell.length_b   1.000
_cell.length_c   1.000
_cell.angle_alpha   90.00
_cell.angle_beta   90.00
_cell.angle_gamma   90.00
#
_symmetry.space_group_name_H-M   'P 1'
#
loop_
_entity.id
_entity.type
_entity.pdbx_description
1 polymer ?
#
loop_
_entity_poly.entity_id
_entity_poly.type
_entity_poly.pdbx_seq_one_letter_code
_entity_poly.pdbx_strand_id
1 'polypeptide(L)'
;MLVDDIDDIDFRDDIDFRDDIDFRDDIDFRDDIDFRDDIDFRDDIDFRDDIDFRDDIDFRDDIDFRDDIDFRDDIDFRDDIDFRDDIDFRDDIDFRDDIDFRDDIDFRDDIDFRDDIDFRDDIDFRDDIGPT
;
A
#
# COMPACT_ATOMS: atom_id res chain seq x y z
N MET A 1 7.00 -4.08 -19.02
CA MET A 1 5.85 -4.72 -19.70
C MET A 1 4.70 -3.90 -19.22
N LEU A 2 4.34 -2.85 -19.97
CA LEU A 2 3.32 -1.86 -19.58
C LEU A 2 2.10 -2.59 -19.00
N VAL A 3 1.92 -2.52 -17.68
CA VAL A 3 0.70 -2.98 -17.02
C VAL A 3 -0.27 -1.81 -17.14
N ASP A 4 -0.71 -1.57 -18.37
CA ASP A 4 -1.68 -0.52 -18.66
C ASP A 4 -3.05 -1.01 -18.14
N ASP A 5 -3.48 -0.39 -17.05
CA ASP A 5 -4.83 -0.41 -16.49
C ASP A 5 -5.25 -1.74 -15.84
N ILE A 6 -5.24 -1.78 -14.50
CA ILE A 6 -5.82 -2.89 -13.74
C ILE A 6 -7.27 -2.51 -13.36
N ASP A 7 -8.22 -3.31 -13.86
CA ASP A 7 -9.67 -3.24 -13.58
C ASP A 7 -10.01 -3.76 -12.16
N ASP A 8 -11.25 -3.59 -11.70
CA ASP A 8 -11.80 -4.05 -10.40
C ASP A 8 -11.16 -5.37 -9.92
N ILE A 9 -10.46 -5.35 -8.78
CA ILE A 9 -9.83 -6.55 -8.21
C ILE A 9 -10.48 -6.91 -6.87
N ASP A 10 -10.99 -8.13 -6.77
CA ASP A 10 -11.57 -8.68 -5.54
C ASP A 10 -10.82 -9.97 -5.18
N PHE A 11 -9.97 -9.89 -4.18
CA PHE A 11 -9.23 -11.03 -3.62
C PHE A 11 -10.01 -11.63 -2.45
N ARG A 12 -10.27 -12.94 -2.52
CA ARG A 12 -11.18 -13.67 -1.61
C ARG A 12 -10.60 -14.98 -1.07
N ASP A 13 -9.29 -15.12 -1.18
CA ASP A 13 -8.53 -16.23 -0.60
C ASP A 13 -7.26 -15.60 -0.01
N ASP A 14 -6.75 -16.13 1.10
CA ASP A 14 -5.47 -15.72 1.69
C ASP A 14 -4.35 -15.70 0.62
N ILE A 15 -3.53 -14.65 0.63
CA ILE A 15 -2.42 -14.48 -0.32
C ILE A 15 -1.08 -14.52 0.43
N ASP A 16 -0.18 -15.41 0.00
CA ASP A 16 1.16 -15.58 0.60
C ASP A 16 2.22 -15.40 -0.49
N PHE A 17 2.89 -14.25 -0.48
CA PHE A 17 4.03 -13.94 -1.35
C PHE A 17 5.34 -14.31 -0.65
N ARG A 18 6.11 -15.20 -1.28
CA ARG A 18 7.28 -15.87 -0.67
C ARG A 18 8.59 -15.68 -1.44
N ASP A 19 8.56 -14.86 -2.46
CA ASP A 19 9.71 -14.52 -3.28
C ASP A 19 9.71 -12.99 -3.41
N ASP A 20 10.88 -12.37 -3.51
CA ASP A 20 11.03 -10.92 -3.75
C ASP A 20 10.14 -10.45 -4.91
N ILE A 21 9.50 -9.29 -4.74
CA ILE A 21 8.66 -8.66 -5.76
C ILE A 21 9.30 -7.35 -6.21
N ASP A 22 9.53 -7.21 -7.53
CA ASP A 22 10.16 -6.01 -8.12
C ASP A 22 9.27 -5.46 -9.24
N PHE A 23 8.66 -4.31 -8.99
CA PHE A 23 7.86 -3.56 -9.97
C PHE A 23 8.71 -2.44 -10.58
N ARG A 24 8.79 -2.44 -11.92
CA ARG A 24 9.75 -1.63 -12.70
C ARG A 24 9.12 -0.84 -13.85
N ASP A 25 7.81 -0.78 -13.86
CA ASP A 25 7.03 0.02 -14.80
C ASP A 25 5.96 0.71 -13.95
N ASP A 26 5.54 1.92 -14.32
CA ASP A 26 4.43 2.63 -13.68
C ASP A 26 3.19 1.71 -13.54
N ILE A 27 2.47 1.85 -12.42
CA ILE A 27 1.25 1.09 -12.14
C ILE A 27 0.08 2.05 -11.91
N ASP A 28 -1.00 1.91 -12.68
CA ASP A 28 -2.23 2.72 -12.56
C ASP A 28 -3.41 1.80 -12.27
N PHE A 29 -3.93 1.86 -11.04
CA PHE A 29 -5.17 1.20 -10.62
C PHE A 29 -6.33 2.18 -10.76
N ARG A 30 -7.31 1.82 -11.60
CA ARG A 30 -8.36 2.75 -12.04
C ARG A 30 -9.74 2.45 -11.50
N ASP A 31 -9.88 1.32 -10.84
CA ASP A 31 -11.10 0.72 -10.36
C ASP A 31 -10.85 0.26 -8.91
N ASP A 32 -11.92 0.01 -8.15
CA ASP A 32 -11.87 -0.37 -6.74
C ASP A 32 -11.05 -1.66 -6.52
N ILE A 33 -10.34 -1.72 -5.39
CA ILE A 33 -9.59 -2.92 -4.96
C ILE A 33 -10.08 -3.36 -3.58
N ASP A 34 -10.61 -4.58 -3.47
CA ASP A 34 -11.11 -5.18 -2.21
C ASP A 34 -10.30 -6.44 -1.88
N PHE A 35 -9.57 -6.40 -0.76
CA PHE A 35 -8.90 -7.56 -0.16
C PHE A 35 -9.69 -8.02 1.06
N ARG A 36 -10.23 -9.24 0.98
CA ARG A 36 -11.14 -9.77 2.01
C ARG A 36 -10.55 -10.75 3.00
N ASP A 37 -9.37 -11.26 2.69
CA ASP A 37 -8.68 -12.31 3.44
C ASP A 37 -7.22 -11.87 3.66
N ASP A 38 -6.53 -12.52 4.60
CA ASP A 38 -5.17 -12.16 5.04
C ASP A 38 -4.15 -12.10 3.88
N ILE A 39 -3.19 -11.17 3.98
CA ILE A 39 -2.06 -11.04 3.04
C ILE A 39 -0.73 -11.10 3.80
N ASP A 40 0.14 -12.07 3.48
CA ASP A 40 1.50 -12.21 4.07
C ASP A 40 2.55 -12.01 2.96
N PHE A 41 3.37 -10.97 3.10
CA PHE A 41 4.58 -10.74 2.30
C PHE A 41 5.81 -11.10 3.12
N ARG A 42 6.56 -12.09 2.65
CA ARG A 42 7.68 -12.65 3.42
C ARG A 42 9.06 -12.18 3.01
N ASP A 43 9.18 -11.66 1.80
CA ASP A 43 10.40 -11.29 1.13
C ASP A 43 10.26 -9.82 0.65
N ASP A 44 11.38 -9.18 0.31
CA ASP A 44 11.46 -7.76 -0.02
C ASP A 44 10.53 -7.34 -1.18
N ILE A 45 10.02 -6.11 -1.11
CA ILE A 45 9.22 -5.50 -2.18
C ILE A 45 9.87 -4.17 -2.63
N ASP A 46 10.25 -4.06 -3.91
CA ASP A 46 10.84 -2.84 -4.51
C ASP A 46 9.91 -2.31 -5.61
N PHE A 47 9.40 -1.08 -5.41
CA PHE A 47 8.70 -0.31 -6.42
C PHE A 47 9.61 0.81 -6.94
N ARG A 48 9.89 0.77 -8.24
CA ARG A 48 10.89 1.67 -8.85
C ARG A 48 10.35 2.85 -9.60
N ASP A 49 9.09 2.78 -9.99
CA ASP A 49 8.39 3.69 -10.88
C ASP A 49 7.08 4.09 -10.18
N ASP A 50 6.43 5.15 -10.67
CA ASP A 50 5.26 5.77 -10.02
C ASP A 50 4.08 4.79 -9.83
N ILE A 51 3.32 4.97 -8.75
CA ILE A 51 2.09 4.21 -8.47
C ILE A 51 0.91 5.17 -8.26
N ASP A 52 -0.11 5.02 -9.10
CA ASP A 52 -1.35 5.79 -9.05
C ASP A 52 -2.54 4.89 -8.66
N PHE A 53 -3.27 5.28 -7.62
CA PHE A 53 -4.58 4.71 -7.27
C PHE A 53 -5.67 5.76 -7.42
N ARG A 54 -6.70 5.45 -8.22
CA ARG A 54 -7.75 6.42 -8.56
C ARG A 54 -9.06 6.24 -7.82
N ASP A 55 -9.36 5.02 -7.43
CA ASP A 55 -10.62 4.59 -6.83
C ASP A 55 -10.29 3.93 -5.47
N ASP A 56 -11.32 3.58 -4.68
CA ASP A 56 -11.18 3.18 -3.28
C ASP A 56 -10.38 1.87 -3.11
N ILE A 57 -9.62 1.76 -2.01
CA ILE A 57 -8.92 0.53 -1.62
C ILE A 57 -9.42 0.08 -0.24
N ASP A 58 -9.98 -1.12 -0.19
CA ASP A 58 -10.53 -1.75 1.01
C ASP A 58 -9.69 -2.97 1.42
N PHE A 59 -9.18 -2.98 2.65
CA PHE A 59 -8.59 -4.16 3.29
C PHE A 59 -9.40 -4.57 4.52
N ARG A 60 -9.87 -5.82 4.54
CA ARG A 60 -10.79 -6.29 5.59
C ARG A 60 -10.16 -7.12 6.69
N ASP A 61 -9.09 -7.83 6.35
CA ASP A 61 -8.39 -8.79 7.20
C ASP A 61 -6.91 -8.36 7.30
N ASP A 62 -6.11 -9.06 8.10
CA ASP A 62 -4.77 -8.61 8.50
C ASP A 62 -3.77 -8.56 7.32
N ILE A 63 -2.84 -7.61 7.36
CA ILE A 63 -1.73 -7.52 6.40
C ILE A 63 -0.39 -7.58 7.14
N ASP A 64 0.42 -8.58 6.80
CA ASP A 64 1.74 -8.82 7.38
C ASP A 64 2.86 -8.58 6.35
N PHE A 65 3.81 -7.72 6.67
CA PHE A 65 5.07 -7.55 5.93
C PHE A 65 6.26 -7.93 6.82
N ARG A 66 7.09 -8.87 6.35
CA ARG A 66 8.19 -9.40 7.16
C ARG A 66 9.55 -8.82 6.86
N ASP A 67 9.77 -8.43 5.62
CA ASP A 67 11.03 -7.96 5.06
C ASP A 67 10.81 -6.54 4.50
N ASP A 68 11.87 -5.90 3.99
CA ASP A 68 11.88 -4.45 3.68
C ASP A 68 10.93 -4.09 2.51
N ILE A 69 10.35 -2.89 2.57
CA ILE A 69 9.59 -2.31 1.46
C ILE A 69 10.22 -1.00 1.01
N ASP A 70 10.62 -0.95 -0.25
CA ASP A 70 11.27 0.20 -0.88
C ASP A 70 10.37 0.82 -1.96
N PHE A 71 10.08 2.11 -1.84
CA PHE A 71 9.45 2.92 -2.88
C PHE A 71 10.41 4.02 -3.36
N ARG A 72 10.66 4.08 -4.67
CA ARG A 72 11.66 4.99 -5.24
C ARG A 72 11.11 6.25 -5.87
N ASP A 73 9.93 6.15 -6.43
CA ASP A 73 9.24 7.19 -7.18
C ASP A 73 7.90 7.49 -6.48
N ASP A 74 7.10 8.43 -6.99
CA ASP A 74 5.95 9.00 -6.28
C ASP A 74 4.80 7.99 -6.12
N ILE A 75 4.01 8.14 -5.05
CA ILE A 75 2.77 7.39 -4.83
C ILE A 75 1.60 8.35 -4.62
N ASP A 76 0.59 8.23 -5.47
CA ASP A 76 -0.59 9.10 -5.50
C ASP A 76 -1.86 8.28 -5.21
N PHE A 77 -2.59 8.65 -4.16
CA PHE A 77 -3.93 8.12 -3.87
C PHE A 77 -4.99 9.21 -4.03
N ARG A 78 -6.02 8.93 -4.84
CA ARG A 78 -7.06 9.93 -5.14
C ARG A 78 -8.32 9.80 -4.30
N ASP A 79 -8.70 8.57 -4.01
CA ASP A 79 -9.92 8.24 -3.26
C ASP A 79 -9.50 7.54 -1.94
N ASP A 80 -10.46 7.07 -1.15
CA ASP A 80 -10.23 6.66 0.25
C ASP A 80 -9.46 5.31 0.34
N ILE A 81 -8.70 5.15 1.43
CA ILE A 81 -8.09 3.86 1.80
C ILE A 81 -8.56 3.44 3.18
N ASP A 82 -9.22 2.29 3.25
CA ASP A 82 -9.81 1.76 4.47
C ASP A 82 -9.14 0.44 4.90
N PHE A 83 -8.62 0.41 6.12
CA PHE A 83 -8.12 -0.80 6.77
C PHE A 83 -8.97 -1.15 7.98
N ARG A 84 -9.52 -2.37 7.98
CA ARG A 84 -10.43 -2.82 9.06
C ARG A 84 -9.77 -3.56 10.20
N ASP A 85 -8.73 -4.31 9.89
CA ASP A 85 -7.98 -5.16 10.80
C ASP A 85 -6.50 -4.69 10.84
N ASP A 86 -5.61 -5.40 11.52
CA ASP A 86 -4.27 -4.90 11.86
C ASP A 86 -3.32 -4.89 10.63
N ILE A 87 -2.36 -3.97 10.63
CA ILE A 87 -1.23 -3.98 9.69
C ILE A 87 0.08 -4.02 10.46
N ASP A 88 0.86 -5.07 10.20
CA ASP A 88 2.12 -5.33 10.87
C ASP A 88 3.31 -5.24 9.88
N PHE A 89 4.27 -4.36 10.18
CA PHE A 89 5.55 -4.28 9.48
C PHE A 89 6.69 -4.68 10.42
N ARG A 90 7.48 -5.69 10.02
CA ARG A 90 8.58 -6.19 10.85
C ARG A 90 9.92 -5.53 10.61
N ASP A 91 10.18 -5.18 9.36
CA ASP A 91 11.43 -4.57 8.91
C ASP A 91 11.11 -3.16 8.34
N ASP A 92 12.07 -2.50 7.69
CA ASP A 92 11.99 -1.06 7.38
C ASP A 92 11.06 -0.76 6.19
N ILE A 93 10.45 0.43 6.18
CA ILE A 93 9.79 0.99 4.99
C ILE A 93 10.46 2.29 4.60
N ASP A 94 10.93 2.34 3.36
CA ASP A 94 11.70 3.45 2.80
C ASP A 94 10.94 4.09 1.62
N PHE A 95 10.61 5.37 1.76
CA PHE A 95 10.07 6.20 0.67
C PHE A 95 11.08 7.25 0.24
N ARG A 96 11.42 7.25 -1.05
CA ARG A 96 12.41 8.20 -1.60
C ARG A 96 11.83 9.49 -2.13
N ASP A 97 10.68 9.40 -2.76
CA ASP A 97 9.97 10.54 -3.34
C ASP A 97 8.64 10.75 -2.57
N ASP A 98 7.73 11.57 -3.07
CA ASP A 98 6.58 12.07 -2.31
C ASP A 98 5.46 11.01 -2.21
N ILE A 99 4.64 11.10 -1.15
CA ILE A 99 3.35 10.41 -1.07
C ILE A 99 2.24 11.44 -0.89
N ASP A 100 1.27 11.43 -1.80
CA ASP A 100 0.14 12.34 -1.81
C ASP A 100 -1.18 11.57 -1.61
N PHE A 101 -1.91 11.93 -0.56
CA PHE A 101 -3.29 11.49 -0.33
C PHE A 101 -4.25 12.64 -0.57
N ARG A 102 -5.22 12.45 -1.48
CA ARG A 102 -6.26 13.45 -1.73
C ARG A 102 -7.42 13.33 -0.76
N ASP A 103 -7.88 12.11 -0.56
CA ASP A 103 -8.98 11.79 0.34
C ASP A 103 -8.40 11.08 1.59
N ASP A 104 -9.25 10.49 2.43
CA ASP A 104 -8.87 10.09 3.80
C ASP A 104 -8.19 8.69 3.81
N ILE A 105 -7.35 8.45 4.82
CA ILE A 105 -6.91 7.08 5.17
C ILE A 105 -7.45 6.77 6.57
N ASP A 106 -8.26 5.72 6.65
CA ASP A 106 -8.88 5.29 7.90
C ASP A 106 -8.36 3.91 8.32
N PHE A 107 -7.95 3.82 9.59
CA PHE A 107 -7.58 2.57 10.25
C PHE A 107 -8.53 2.33 11.40
N ARG A 108 -9.16 1.16 11.40
CA ARG A 108 -10.07 0.76 12.46
C ARG A 108 -9.37 0.03 13.61
N ASP A 109 -8.35 -0.74 13.29
CA ASP A 109 -7.48 -1.43 14.24
C ASP A 109 -6.04 -0.83 14.16
N ASP A 110 -5.03 -1.48 14.74
CA ASP A 110 -3.72 -0.88 14.97
C ASP A 110 -2.79 -1.01 13.74
N ILE A 111 -1.86 -0.06 13.57
CA ILE A 111 -0.71 -0.21 12.67
C ILE A 111 0.54 -0.29 13.54
N ASP A 112 1.27 -1.40 13.45
CA ASP A 112 2.47 -1.64 14.22
C ASP A 112 3.71 -1.73 13.31
N PHE A 113 4.70 -0.88 13.61
CA PHE A 113 6.03 -0.92 12.99
C PHE A 113 7.03 -1.38 14.03
N ARG A 114 7.77 -2.43 13.70
CA ARG A 114 8.83 -2.93 14.56
C ARG A 114 10.15 -2.20 14.36
N ASP A 115 10.45 -1.88 13.11
CA ASP A 115 11.61 -1.10 12.70
C ASP A 115 11.15 0.28 12.15
N ASP A 116 11.99 1.01 11.43
CA ASP A 116 11.77 2.44 11.14
C ASP A 116 10.94 2.65 9.85
N ILE A 117 10.21 3.78 9.78
CA ILE A 117 9.65 4.30 8.52
C ILE A 117 10.40 5.59 8.18
N ASP A 118 11.05 5.62 7.03
CA ASP A 118 11.83 6.76 6.57
C ASP A 118 11.25 7.37 5.29
N PHE A 119 11.01 8.69 5.34
CA PHE A 119 10.62 9.50 4.20
C PHE A 119 11.75 10.45 3.86
N ARG A 120 12.21 10.44 2.62
CA ARG A 120 13.22 11.41 2.14
C ARG A 120 12.60 12.72 1.72
N ASP A 121 11.44 12.64 1.08
CA ASP A 121 10.63 13.78 0.66
C ASP A 121 9.33 13.85 1.49
N ASP A 122 8.33 14.64 1.07
CA ASP A 122 7.20 15.02 1.90
C ASP A 122 6.04 13.98 1.84
N ILE A 123 5.18 13.99 2.86
CA ILE A 123 3.87 13.33 2.82
C ILE A 123 2.81 14.44 2.88
N ASP A 124 1.94 14.54 1.88
CA ASP A 124 0.84 15.51 1.85
C ASP A 124 -0.51 14.81 2.02
N PHE A 125 -1.35 15.37 2.90
CA PHE A 125 -2.73 14.96 3.10
C PHE A 125 -3.60 16.17 2.82
N ARG A 126 -4.48 16.08 1.82
CA ARG A 126 -5.39 17.18 1.50
C ARG A 126 -6.62 17.21 2.38
N ASP A 127 -7.06 16.05 2.86
CA ASP A 127 -8.14 15.86 3.82
C ASP A 127 -7.63 15.17 5.14
N ASP A 128 -8.51 14.86 6.10
CA ASP A 128 -8.14 14.70 7.53
C ASP A 128 -7.81 13.23 7.88
N ILE A 129 -6.67 12.94 8.50
CA ILE A 129 -6.38 11.59 9.01
C ILE A 129 -7.26 11.33 10.24
N GLY A 130 -8.30 10.50 10.06
CA GLY A 130 -9.30 10.21 11.08
C GLY A 130 -9.04 8.91 11.84
N PRO A 131 -9.06 8.92 13.18
CA PRO A 131 -9.39 7.71 13.93
C PRO A 131 -10.91 7.60 14.05
N THR A 132 -11.51 6.49 13.61
CA THR A 132 -12.87 6.11 14.03
C THR A 132 -12.91 4.92 14.96
#